data_AF-A0A319EEK8-F1
#
_entry.id   AF-A0A319EEK8-F1
#
_cell.length_a   1.000
_cell.length_b   1.000
_cell.length_c   1.000
_cell.angle_alpha   90.00
_cell.angle_beta   90.00
_cell.angle_gamma   90.00
#
_symmetry.space_group_name_H-M   'P 1'
#
loop_
_entity.id
_entity.type
_entity.pdbx_description
1 polymer ?
#
loop_
_entity_poly.entity_id
_entity_poly.type
_entity_poly.pdbx_seq_one_letter_code
_entity_poly.pdbx_strand_id
1 'polypeptide(L)'
;MDSEFTYLSRCLSSSLFTFVVGQERKEITVHSRSLANLSSSLNNLMNGKMQEANRRRADWSGVEGMTFVLLSEYAYTRDYTPPSCSKREMPHLPAETEDKVGKAEQASDQASNAATDAATERETEAVSDAPAEPETPTEPEIVDDPKAEATPEAEQSSPHFSGHTLPYREKSIWTQHLQDKFKTLSVQYTKSHDCALSARKDVFAPKGNSHPWEDFTPVFLGHAKLYILADKYCILPLADLVLFKLETTLAQFNLCEENISDVTELIRFSYQWTRPKDALRLLITTYVVSVIH
;
A
#
# COMPACT_ATOMS: atom_id res chain seq x y z
N MET A 1 25.73 21.81 22.38
CA MET A 1 24.64 22.23 21.46
C MET A 1 25.17 22.90 20.18
N ASP A 2 26.48 23.12 20.04
CA ASP A 2 27.06 23.90 18.93
C ASP A 2 27.22 23.15 17.59
N SER A 3 27.16 21.81 17.60
CA SER A 3 27.45 20.98 16.44
C SER A 3 26.42 21.12 15.31
N GLU A 4 25.13 21.13 15.66
CA GLU A 4 24.03 21.15 14.67
C GLU A 4 23.84 22.54 14.04
N PHE A 5 23.98 23.60 14.84
CA PHE A 5 24.01 24.98 14.34
C PHE A 5 25.20 25.21 13.39
N THR A 6 26.37 24.68 13.73
CA THR A 6 27.56 24.74 12.87
C THR A 6 27.35 23.91 11.59
N TYR A 7 26.68 22.77 11.65
CA TYR A 7 26.37 21.96 10.47
C TYR A 7 25.42 22.66 9.51
N LEU A 8 24.27 23.15 10.00
CA LEU A 8 23.29 23.85 9.18
C LEU A 8 23.89 25.11 8.55
N SER A 9 24.64 25.90 9.33
CA SER A 9 25.36 27.09 8.83
C SER A 9 26.31 26.75 7.68
N ARG A 10 27.05 25.64 7.78
CA ARG A 10 27.95 25.15 6.71
C ARG A 10 27.18 24.66 5.48
N CYS A 11 26.00 24.07 5.66
CA CYS A 11 25.13 23.71 4.55
C CYS A 11 24.64 24.96 3.82
N LEU A 12 24.09 25.94 4.55
CA LEU A 12 23.55 27.18 3.97
C LEU A 12 24.63 28.08 3.34
N SER A 13 25.88 27.97 3.79
CA SER A 13 27.00 28.70 3.20
C SER A 13 27.63 28.02 1.97
N SER A 14 27.15 26.82 1.60
CA SER A 14 27.70 26.08 0.47
C SER A 14 27.20 26.59 -0.87
N SER A 15 27.94 26.27 -1.93
CA SER A 15 27.55 26.64 -3.29
C SER A 15 26.20 26.04 -3.68
N LEU A 16 25.46 26.78 -4.50
CA LEU A 16 24.15 26.35 -4.98
C LEU A 16 24.29 25.35 -6.14
N PHE A 17 23.30 24.48 -6.28
CA PHE A 17 23.19 23.51 -7.37
C PHE A 17 21.72 23.41 -7.79
N THR A 18 21.46 23.43 -9.10
CA THR A 18 20.09 23.47 -9.65
C THR A 18 19.68 22.10 -10.19
N PHE A 19 18.51 21.63 -9.81
CA PHE A 19 17.87 20.44 -10.36
C PHE A 19 16.71 20.83 -11.25
N VAL A 20 16.62 20.21 -12.43
CA VAL A 20 15.44 20.29 -13.29
C VAL A 20 14.57 19.09 -12.95
N VAL A 21 13.40 19.31 -12.35
CA VAL A 21 12.58 18.24 -11.76
C VAL A 21 11.22 18.18 -12.42
N GLY A 22 10.71 16.96 -12.60
CA GLY A 22 9.39 16.68 -13.16
C GLY A 22 9.27 16.92 -14.66
N GLN A 23 8.12 16.51 -15.21
CA GLN A 23 7.81 16.68 -16.63
C GLN A 23 7.66 18.15 -17.03
N GLU A 24 7.25 19.01 -16.09
CA GLU A 24 7.20 20.46 -16.24
C GLU A 24 8.60 21.11 -16.26
N ARG A 25 9.66 20.32 -16.02
CA ARG A 25 11.06 20.78 -16.01
C ARG A 25 11.28 21.96 -15.06
N LYS A 26 10.62 21.94 -13.91
CA LYS A 26 10.75 22.98 -12.88
C LYS A 26 12.17 23.04 -12.35
N GLU A 27 12.76 24.21 -12.32
CA GLU A 27 14.09 24.41 -11.74
C GLU A 27 14.00 24.64 -10.23
N ILE A 28 14.70 23.81 -9.46
CA ILE A 28 14.78 23.91 -8.00
C ILE A 28 16.25 23.97 -7.60
N THR A 29 16.63 25.05 -6.91
CA THR A 29 18.01 25.28 -6.47
C THR A 29 18.17 24.96 -4.99
N VAL A 30 19.20 24.19 -4.64
CA VAL A 30 19.50 23.77 -3.27
C VAL A 30 20.98 23.99 -2.94
N HIS A 31 21.30 24.02 -1.65
CA HIS A 31 22.68 24.06 -1.17
C HIS A 31 23.36 22.70 -1.41
N SER A 32 24.45 22.69 -2.19
CA SER A 32 25.02 21.44 -2.68
C SER A 32 25.55 20.56 -1.57
N ARG A 33 26.04 21.13 -0.46
CA ARG A 33 26.57 20.36 0.67
C ARG A 33 25.48 19.50 1.33
N SER A 34 24.22 19.96 1.38
CA SER A 34 23.14 19.21 2.01
C SER A 34 22.93 17.85 1.32
N LEU A 35 22.83 17.85 -0.01
CA LEU A 35 22.61 16.62 -0.78
C LEU A 35 23.91 15.85 -1.07
N ALA A 36 25.03 16.54 -1.33
CA ALA A 36 26.31 15.88 -1.60
C ALA A 36 26.79 15.02 -0.41
N ASN A 37 26.47 15.43 0.82
CA ASN A 37 26.84 14.65 2.00
C ASN A 37 25.93 13.42 2.23
N LEU A 38 24.88 13.21 1.42
CA LEU A 38 23.99 12.05 1.57
C LEU A 38 24.60 10.77 1.00
N SER A 39 25.38 10.86 -0.07
CA SER A 39 26.05 9.71 -0.66
C SER A 39 27.21 10.11 -1.58
N SER A 40 28.14 9.20 -1.82
CA SER A 40 29.23 9.39 -2.78
C SER A 40 28.71 9.67 -4.19
N SER A 41 27.60 9.03 -4.60
CA SER A 41 26.98 9.23 -5.91
C SER A 41 26.50 10.67 -6.08
N LEU A 42 25.82 11.24 -5.08
CA LEU A 42 25.38 12.63 -5.10
C LEU A 42 26.55 13.62 -4.99
N ASN A 43 27.57 13.29 -4.21
CA ASN A 43 28.78 14.10 -4.16
C ASN A 43 29.47 14.18 -5.53
N ASN A 44 29.59 13.04 -6.22
CA ASN A 44 30.18 12.99 -7.57
C ASN A 44 29.33 13.75 -8.59
N LEU A 45 27.99 13.66 -8.49
CA LEU A 45 27.07 14.42 -9.35
C LEU A 45 27.26 15.93 -9.22
N MET A 46 27.47 16.44 -7.99
CA MET A 46 27.49 17.88 -7.73
C MET A 46 28.89 18.50 -7.71
N ASN A 47 29.89 17.74 -7.27
CA ASN A 47 31.25 18.20 -7.01
C ASN A 47 32.32 17.37 -7.76
N GLY A 48 31.90 16.40 -8.57
CA GLY A 48 32.79 15.59 -9.39
C GLY A 48 33.22 16.29 -10.67
N LYS A 49 33.56 15.49 -11.69
CA LYS A 49 34.08 15.98 -12.98
C LYS A 49 33.07 15.88 -14.12
N MET A 50 31.83 15.51 -13.81
CA MET A 50 30.76 15.33 -14.81
C MET A 50 30.24 16.68 -15.31
N GLN A 51 29.53 16.67 -16.45
CA GLN A 51 28.97 17.90 -17.03
C GLN A 51 28.01 18.59 -16.07
N GLU A 52 27.26 17.82 -15.29
CA GLU A 52 26.34 18.30 -14.28
C GLU A 52 27.05 19.09 -13.18
N ALA A 53 28.17 18.57 -12.68
CA ALA A 53 29.01 19.25 -11.68
C ALA A 53 29.58 20.56 -12.22
N ASN A 54 30.12 20.53 -13.46
CA ASN A 54 30.69 21.72 -14.11
C ASN A 54 29.64 22.80 -14.38
N ARG A 55 28.44 22.41 -14.80
CA ARG A 55 27.33 23.33 -15.07
C ARG A 55 26.55 23.73 -13.81
N ARG A 56 26.85 23.12 -12.67
CA ARG A 56 26.10 23.24 -11.41
C ARG A 56 24.60 22.96 -11.59
N ARG A 57 24.29 22.01 -12.48
CA ARG A 57 22.92 21.70 -12.89
C ARG A 57 22.74 20.24 -13.30
N ALA A 58 21.72 19.56 -12.79
CA ALA A 58 21.37 18.19 -13.19
C ALA A 58 19.94 18.09 -13.74
N ASP A 59 19.73 17.26 -14.77
CA ASP A 59 18.41 16.97 -15.31
C ASP A 59 17.81 15.74 -14.62
N TRP A 60 16.81 15.97 -13.78
CA TRP A 60 16.02 14.99 -13.05
C TRP A 60 14.55 15.07 -13.47
N SER A 61 14.28 15.33 -14.76
CA SER A 61 12.91 15.42 -15.30
C SER A 61 12.06 14.16 -15.07
N GLY A 62 12.69 12.99 -14.89
CA GLY A 62 12.01 11.75 -14.50
C GLY A 62 11.68 11.61 -13.01
N VAL A 63 12.16 12.52 -12.16
CA VAL A 63 11.84 12.56 -10.71
C VAL A 63 10.70 13.54 -10.50
N GLU A 64 9.66 13.13 -9.78
CA GLU A 64 8.54 14.01 -9.46
C GLU A 64 8.96 15.13 -8.48
N GLY A 65 8.33 16.31 -8.63
CA GLY A 65 8.59 17.47 -7.76
C GLY A 65 8.47 17.13 -6.28
N MET A 66 7.41 16.43 -5.88
CA MET A 66 7.20 16.04 -4.49
C MET A 66 8.30 15.09 -3.98
N THR A 67 8.72 14.11 -4.75
CA THR A 67 9.81 13.19 -4.38
C THR A 67 11.13 13.95 -4.14
N PHE A 68 11.42 14.96 -4.98
CA PHE A 68 12.59 15.81 -4.78
C PHE A 68 12.48 16.68 -3.52
N VAL A 69 11.29 17.19 -3.21
CA VAL A 69 11.03 17.95 -1.97
C VAL A 69 11.27 17.06 -0.75
N LEU A 70 10.78 15.82 -0.74
CA LEU A 70 11.01 14.88 0.37
C LEU A 70 12.50 14.55 0.56
N LEU A 71 13.23 14.31 -0.53
CA LEU A 71 14.69 14.13 -0.47
C LEU A 71 15.38 15.39 0.08
N SER A 72 14.93 16.57 -0.34
CA SER A 72 15.50 17.84 0.10
C SER A 72 15.23 18.06 1.58
N GLU A 73 14.01 17.82 2.07
CA GLU A 73 13.68 17.87 3.49
C GLU A 73 14.64 16.98 4.29
N TYR A 74 14.79 15.72 3.89
CA TYR A 74 15.75 14.80 4.49
C TYR A 74 17.19 15.31 4.47
N ALA A 75 17.61 15.97 3.38
CA ALA A 75 18.94 16.52 3.28
C ALA A 75 19.23 17.61 4.33
N TYR A 76 18.21 18.38 4.73
CA TYR A 76 18.34 19.46 5.71
C TYR A 76 18.04 19.03 7.14
N THR A 77 17.03 18.21 7.36
CA THR A 77 16.52 17.88 8.71
C THR A 77 16.92 16.48 9.16
N ARG A 78 17.42 15.64 8.24
CA ARG A 78 17.63 14.19 8.41
C ARG A 78 16.36 13.41 8.72
N ASP A 79 15.22 14.00 8.40
CA ASP A 79 13.92 13.38 8.42
C ASP A 79 13.06 13.88 7.24
N TYR A 80 11.94 13.26 6.96
CA TYR A 80 10.99 13.77 5.96
C TYR A 80 9.54 13.54 6.39
N THR A 81 8.65 14.41 5.95
CA THR A 81 7.22 14.29 6.22
C THR A 81 6.54 13.68 4.99
N PRO A 82 5.95 12.47 5.08
CA PRO A 82 5.27 11.91 3.92
C PRO A 82 4.07 12.76 3.51
N PRO A 83 3.62 12.66 2.24
CA PRO A 83 2.39 13.30 1.81
C PRO A 83 1.21 12.91 2.71
N SER A 84 0.25 13.81 2.87
CA SER A 84 -1.01 13.50 3.56
C SER A 84 -1.90 12.63 2.70
N CYS A 85 -2.75 11.82 3.33
CA CYS A 85 -3.84 11.16 2.63
C CYS A 85 -4.78 12.21 2.02
N SER A 86 -5.43 11.85 0.92
CA SER A 86 -6.45 12.68 0.28
C SER A 86 -7.85 12.12 0.56
N LYS A 87 -8.90 12.84 0.18
CA LYS A 87 -10.26 12.30 0.23
C LYS A 87 -10.62 11.77 -1.15
N ARG A 88 -11.12 10.53 -1.22
CA ARG A 88 -11.77 10.02 -2.44
C ARG A 88 -12.96 10.90 -2.79
N GLU A 89 -13.10 11.21 -4.07
CA GLU A 89 -14.35 11.71 -4.61
C GLU A 89 -15.41 10.60 -4.47
N MET A 90 -16.50 10.89 -3.78
CA MET A 90 -17.59 9.92 -3.62
C MET A 90 -18.24 9.67 -4.99
N PRO A 91 -18.55 8.41 -5.37
CA PRO A 91 -19.40 8.17 -6.51
C PRO A 91 -20.74 8.87 -6.26
N HIS A 92 -21.05 9.89 -7.07
CA HIS A 92 -22.38 10.47 -7.08
C HIS A 92 -23.36 9.36 -7.47
N LEU A 93 -24.21 8.94 -6.52
CA LEU A 93 -25.40 8.17 -6.84
C LEU A 93 -26.19 8.95 -7.89
N PRO A 94 -26.62 8.33 -9.00
CA PRO A 94 -27.45 9.03 -9.97
C PRO A 94 -28.72 9.50 -9.27
N ALA A 95 -28.95 10.81 -9.31
CA ALA A 95 -30.19 11.40 -8.83
C ALA A 95 -31.36 10.69 -9.52
N GLU A 96 -32.25 10.08 -8.73
CA GLU A 96 -33.52 9.59 -9.24
C GLU A 96 -34.25 10.78 -9.87
N THR A 97 -34.37 10.76 -11.19
CA THR A 97 -35.15 11.75 -11.93
C THR A 97 -36.61 11.57 -11.55
N GLU A 98 -37.19 12.58 -10.90
CA GLU A 98 -38.62 12.67 -10.66
C GLU A 98 -39.36 12.61 -12.01
N ASP A 99 -40.14 11.54 -12.14
CA ASP A 99 -40.94 11.23 -13.32
C ASP A 99 -42.21 12.10 -13.32
N LYS A 100 -42.32 13.03 -14.28
CA LYS A 100 -43.58 13.64 -14.69
C LYS A 100 -43.57 13.95 -16.18
N VAL A 101 -44.39 13.22 -16.94
CA VAL A 101 -45.60 13.74 -17.62
C VAL A 101 -46.10 12.66 -18.58
N GLY A 102 -47.34 12.20 -18.37
CA GLY A 102 -48.06 11.37 -19.32
C GLY A 102 -48.84 12.19 -20.36
N LYS A 103 -48.97 11.64 -21.57
CA LYS A 103 -50.27 11.50 -22.29
C LYS A 103 -50.15 10.64 -23.56
N ALA A 104 -50.91 9.54 -23.56
CA ALA A 104 -51.75 8.90 -24.59
C ALA A 104 -51.81 9.53 -26.01
N GLU A 105 -52.09 8.84 -27.12
CA GLU A 105 -52.47 7.46 -27.49
C GLU A 105 -52.62 7.42 -29.05
N GLN A 106 -52.83 6.21 -29.58
CA GLN A 106 -53.45 5.84 -30.89
C GLN A 106 -52.56 5.77 -32.14
N ALA A 107 -52.71 4.82 -33.08
CA ALA A 107 -53.31 3.47 -33.16
C ALA A 107 -53.01 2.94 -34.59
N SER A 108 -53.19 1.62 -34.79
CA SER A 108 -53.60 0.96 -36.04
C SER A 108 -52.54 0.27 -36.93
N ASP A 109 -52.41 -1.04 -36.67
CA ASP A 109 -52.76 -2.18 -37.56
C ASP A 109 -51.96 -2.64 -38.80
N GLN A 110 -51.91 -3.99 -38.85
CA GLN A 110 -51.90 -4.94 -39.99
C GLN A 110 -50.60 -5.65 -40.44
N ALA A 111 -50.33 -6.76 -39.74
CA ALA A 111 -50.25 -8.17 -40.18
C ALA A 111 -49.89 -8.58 -41.63
N SER A 112 -48.95 -9.53 -41.75
CA SER A 112 -49.05 -10.78 -42.56
C SER A 112 -47.91 -11.75 -42.17
N ASN A 113 -48.22 -12.91 -41.55
CA ASN A 113 -48.24 -14.29 -42.11
C ASN A 113 -46.87 -14.78 -42.65
N ALA A 114 -46.33 -15.99 -42.42
CA ALA A 114 -46.84 -17.32 -42.04
C ALA A 114 -45.66 -18.12 -41.37
N ALA A 115 -45.88 -18.94 -40.32
CA ALA A 115 -46.09 -20.42 -40.32
C ALA A 115 -45.10 -21.20 -41.22
N THR A 116 -44.47 -22.30 -40.81
CA THR A 116 -45.03 -23.54 -40.21
C THR A 116 -43.85 -24.40 -39.71
N ASP A 117 -43.92 -24.95 -38.49
CA ASP A 117 -44.18 -26.38 -38.15
C ASP A 117 -43.09 -27.38 -38.58
N ALA A 118 -42.76 -28.45 -37.85
CA ALA A 118 -43.14 -28.96 -36.54
C ALA A 118 -42.33 -30.26 -36.31
N ALA A 119 -42.31 -30.72 -35.05
CA ALA A 119 -42.50 -32.13 -34.66
C ALA A 119 -41.40 -33.16 -35.00
N THR A 120 -41.05 -34.18 -34.19
CA THR A 120 -41.58 -34.74 -32.95
C THR A 120 -40.83 -36.07 -32.66
N GLU A 121 -40.67 -36.43 -31.37
CA GLU A 121 -40.51 -37.79 -30.78
C GLU A 121 -39.25 -38.62 -31.13
N ARG A 122 -38.72 -39.55 -30.31
CA ARG A 122 -39.28 -40.39 -29.21
C ARG A 122 -38.14 -41.09 -28.41
N GLU A 123 -38.46 -41.43 -27.15
CA GLU A 123 -38.15 -42.62 -26.28
C GLU A 123 -36.95 -43.55 -26.62
N THR A 124 -36.21 -44.16 -25.68
CA THR A 124 -36.66 -45.16 -24.67
C THR A 124 -35.63 -45.44 -23.55
N GLU A 125 -36.18 -45.93 -22.44
CA GLU A 125 -35.69 -46.57 -21.20
C GLU A 125 -34.44 -47.50 -21.23
N ALA A 126 -33.81 -47.66 -20.04
CA ALA A 126 -33.68 -48.98 -19.37
C ALA A 126 -33.26 -48.85 -17.88
N VAL A 127 -33.90 -49.69 -17.06
CA VAL A 127 -33.86 -49.84 -15.58
C VAL A 127 -32.97 -51.01 -15.16
N SER A 128 -32.38 -50.97 -13.95
CA SER A 128 -32.35 -52.07 -12.93
C SER A 128 -31.34 -51.73 -11.82
N ASP A 129 -31.71 -51.43 -10.57
CA ASP A 129 -32.23 -52.27 -9.46
C ASP A 129 -31.12 -52.83 -8.52
N ALA A 130 -31.39 -52.76 -7.21
CA ALA A 130 -30.52 -53.03 -6.04
C ALA A 130 -30.51 -54.56 -5.72
N PRO A 131 -30.18 -55.13 -4.52
CA PRO A 131 -29.89 -54.57 -3.17
C PRO A 131 -28.85 -55.33 -2.27
N ALA A 132 -28.70 -54.82 -1.01
CA ALA A 132 -28.47 -55.52 0.27
C ALA A 132 -27.07 -55.49 0.97
N GLU A 133 -27.12 -54.99 2.21
CA GLU A 133 -26.24 -55.14 3.41
C GLU A 133 -26.09 -56.62 3.87
N PRO A 134 -25.21 -57.04 4.85
CA PRO A 134 -25.00 -56.40 6.17
C PRO A 134 -23.65 -56.63 6.95
N GLU A 135 -23.61 -56.02 8.15
CA GLU A 135 -22.92 -56.37 9.43
C GLU A 135 -21.48 -55.90 9.77
N THR A 136 -21.42 -55.19 10.90
CA THR A 136 -20.30 -54.86 11.82
C THR A 136 -19.81 -56.11 12.59
N PRO A 137 -18.63 -56.15 13.27
CA PRO A 137 -18.56 -55.59 14.64
C PRO A 137 -17.16 -55.15 15.18
N THR A 138 -17.24 -54.32 16.23
CA THR A 138 -16.39 -54.26 17.43
C THR A 138 -15.18 -53.30 17.52
N GLU A 139 -15.39 -52.35 18.43
CA GLU A 139 -14.56 -51.51 19.32
C GLU A 139 -13.27 -52.13 19.92
N PRO A 140 -12.36 -51.32 20.54
CA PRO A 140 -12.59 -50.91 21.93
C PRO A 140 -12.25 -49.45 22.28
N GLU A 141 -13.09 -48.91 23.17
CA GLU A 141 -12.91 -47.90 24.22
C GLU A 141 -11.50 -47.33 24.43
N ILE A 142 -11.38 -45.99 24.38
CA ILE A 142 -10.63 -45.24 25.40
C ILE A 142 -11.47 -44.04 25.85
N VAL A 143 -11.52 -43.94 27.17
CA VAL A 143 -12.36 -43.12 28.04
C VAL A 143 -11.80 -41.70 28.23
N ASP A 144 -12.67 -40.82 28.73
CA ASP A 144 -12.43 -39.60 29.50
C ASP A 144 -12.43 -38.24 28.78
N ASP A 145 -13.62 -37.63 28.88
CA ASP A 145 -13.88 -36.18 28.89
C ASP A 145 -13.09 -35.48 30.02
N PRO A 146 -12.70 -34.21 29.83
CA PRO A 146 -13.30 -33.23 30.72
C PRO A 146 -13.75 -31.96 30.02
N LYS A 147 -15.08 -31.77 30.02
CA LYS A 147 -15.81 -30.51 30.13
C LYS A 147 -14.98 -29.34 30.71
N ALA A 148 -14.57 -28.42 29.83
CA ALA A 148 -14.11 -27.09 30.20
C ALA A 148 -15.23 -26.08 29.93
N GLU A 149 -15.61 -25.36 30.99
CA GLU A 149 -16.61 -24.32 31.00
C GLU A 149 -16.26 -23.17 30.03
N ALA A 150 -17.25 -22.74 29.25
CA ALA A 150 -17.17 -21.54 28.44
C ALA A 150 -17.22 -20.30 29.35
N THR A 151 -16.07 -19.69 29.59
CA THR A 151 -15.99 -18.29 30.03
C THR A 151 -16.17 -17.37 28.80
N PRO A 152 -17.03 -16.34 28.86
CA PRO A 152 -17.14 -15.37 27.79
C PRO A 152 -15.91 -14.46 27.83
N GLU A 153 -14.93 -14.71 26.96
CA GLU A 153 -13.84 -13.76 26.76
C GLU A 153 -14.39 -12.51 26.09
N ALA A 154 -14.21 -11.39 26.79
CA ALA A 154 -14.61 -10.07 26.38
C ALA A 154 -14.11 -9.73 24.97
N GLU A 155 -15.04 -9.34 24.12
CA GLU A 155 -14.77 -8.75 22.80
C GLU A 155 -13.83 -7.55 22.96
N GLN A 156 -12.56 -7.75 22.62
CA GLN A 156 -11.64 -6.65 22.39
C GLN A 156 -12.04 -5.99 21.07
N SER A 157 -12.84 -4.93 21.19
CA SER A 157 -13.26 -4.05 20.11
C SER A 157 -12.04 -3.49 19.37
N SER A 158 -11.69 -4.10 18.25
CA SER A 158 -10.83 -3.47 17.24
C SER A 158 -11.64 -2.37 16.54
N PRO A 159 -11.03 -1.26 16.06
CA PRO A 159 -11.72 -0.23 15.30
C PRO A 159 -11.96 -0.74 13.88
N HIS A 160 -12.69 -1.83 13.76
CA HIS A 160 -13.15 -2.37 12.50
C HIS A 160 -14.16 -1.36 11.97
N PHE A 161 -13.95 -0.84 10.76
CA PHE A 161 -15.00 -0.11 10.06
C PHE A 161 -16.25 -0.98 10.10
N SER A 162 -17.28 -0.50 10.79
CA SER A 162 -18.49 -1.27 11.07
C SER A 162 -19.10 -1.70 9.74
N GLY A 163 -18.89 -2.95 9.33
CA GLY A 163 -19.43 -3.54 8.10
C GLY A 163 -18.51 -3.58 6.87
N HIS A 164 -17.29 -3.04 6.92
CA HIS A 164 -16.34 -3.06 5.78
C HIS A 164 -15.19 -4.02 6.06
N THR A 165 -15.42 -5.32 5.86
CA THR A 165 -14.40 -6.37 6.01
C THR A 165 -14.06 -6.94 4.65
N LEU A 166 -12.80 -7.35 4.45
CA LEU A 166 -12.43 -8.14 3.27
C LEU A 166 -13.27 -9.43 3.20
N PRO A 167 -13.67 -9.88 2.01
CA PRO A 167 -14.64 -10.98 1.86
C PRO A 167 -14.03 -12.35 2.15
N TYR A 168 -12.69 -12.44 2.24
CA TYR A 168 -11.96 -13.69 2.45
C TYR A 168 -11.60 -13.87 3.91
N ARG A 169 -12.23 -14.84 4.59
CA ARG A 169 -11.89 -15.23 5.96
C ARG A 169 -11.42 -16.68 6.08
N GLU A 170 -10.14 -16.93 5.84
CA GLU A 170 -9.55 -18.27 6.05
C GLU A 170 -8.99 -18.38 7.46
N LYS A 171 -9.70 -19.11 8.33
CA LYS A 171 -9.27 -19.38 9.71
C LYS A 171 -8.27 -20.54 9.73
N SER A 172 -7.01 -20.30 9.35
CA SER A 172 -5.93 -21.31 9.37
C SER A 172 -4.81 -20.94 10.34
N ILE A 173 -4.12 -21.92 10.94
CA ILE A 173 -2.90 -21.72 11.77
C ILE A 173 -1.84 -20.90 11.04
N TRP A 174 -1.88 -20.94 9.70
CA TRP A 174 -1.01 -20.16 8.82
C TRP A 174 -1.15 -18.64 9.02
N THR A 175 -2.33 -18.13 9.39
CA THR A 175 -2.58 -16.69 9.52
C THR A 175 -1.80 -16.07 10.68
N GLN A 176 -1.72 -16.76 11.82
CA GLN A 176 -1.00 -16.25 13.00
C GLN A 176 0.51 -16.17 12.74
N HIS A 177 1.09 -17.18 12.09
CA HIS A 177 2.50 -17.17 11.72
C HIS A 177 2.87 -16.00 10.79
N LEU A 178 1.97 -15.61 9.88
CA LEU A 178 2.20 -14.50 8.95
C LEU A 178 2.08 -13.14 9.62
N GLN A 179 1.09 -12.97 10.50
CA GLN A 179 1.00 -11.79 11.35
C GLN A 179 2.25 -11.65 12.23
N ASP A 180 2.73 -12.75 12.79
CA ASP A 180 3.97 -12.76 13.58
C ASP A 180 5.20 -12.42 12.75
N LYS A 181 5.23 -12.83 11.48
CA LYS A 181 6.30 -12.45 10.54
C LYS A 181 6.29 -10.94 10.26
N PHE A 182 5.13 -10.33 10.04
CA PHE A 182 5.02 -8.88 9.88
C PHE A 182 5.45 -8.16 11.15
N LYS A 183 4.92 -8.56 12.33
CA LYS A 183 5.34 -8.03 13.64
C LYS A 183 6.85 -8.14 13.86
N THR A 184 7.46 -9.26 13.45
CA THR A 184 8.90 -9.46 13.55
C THR A 184 9.67 -8.45 12.70
N LEU A 185 9.22 -8.18 11.47
CA LEU A 185 9.80 -7.12 10.62
C LEU A 185 9.61 -5.74 11.26
N SER A 186 8.45 -5.44 11.80
CA SER A 186 8.19 -4.19 12.54
C SER A 186 9.20 -3.99 13.67
N VAL A 187 9.45 -5.05 14.46
CA VAL A 187 10.45 -5.03 15.56
C VAL A 187 11.87 -4.82 15.02
N GLN A 188 12.21 -5.39 13.86
CA GLN A 188 13.53 -5.18 13.25
C GLN A 188 13.73 -3.73 12.80
N TYR A 189 12.76 -3.15 12.10
CA TYR A 189 12.85 -1.76 11.62
C TYR A 189 12.87 -0.77 12.79
N THR A 190 11.99 -0.94 13.78
CA THR A 190 11.98 -0.14 15.01
C THR A 190 13.30 -0.21 15.76
N LYS A 191 13.87 -1.40 15.99
CA LYS A 191 15.16 -1.57 16.67
C LYS A 191 16.33 -0.93 15.90
N SER A 192 16.35 -1.12 14.57
CA SER A 192 17.35 -0.49 13.70
C SER A 192 17.30 1.04 13.80
N HIS A 193 16.09 1.58 13.94
CA HIS A 193 15.86 3.02 13.96
C HIS A 193 16.00 3.65 15.36
N ASP A 194 15.62 2.96 16.43
CA ASP A 194 15.79 3.40 17.82
C ASP A 194 17.28 3.57 18.19
N CYS A 195 18.15 2.72 17.65
CA CYS A 195 19.60 2.89 17.78
C CYS A 195 20.13 4.12 17.01
N ALA A 196 19.44 4.55 15.95
CA ALA A 196 19.87 5.65 15.09
C ALA A 196 19.38 7.03 15.55
N LEU A 197 18.22 7.13 16.21
CA LEU A 197 17.52 8.41 16.45
C LEU A 197 16.89 8.60 17.85
N SER A 198 17.36 7.93 18.90
CA SER A 198 16.84 8.14 20.27
C SER A 198 16.85 9.61 20.76
N ALA A 199 17.55 10.52 20.05
CA ALA A 199 17.59 11.96 20.30
C ALA A 199 16.65 12.83 19.42
N ARG A 200 15.88 12.28 18.47
CA ARG A 200 15.08 13.08 17.49
C ARG A 200 13.59 12.68 17.40
N LYS A 201 13.06 12.10 18.47
CA LYS A 201 11.83 11.28 18.46
C LYS A 201 10.48 12.04 18.38
N ASP A 202 10.44 13.30 17.94
CA ASP A 202 9.27 14.16 18.19
C ASP A 202 8.46 14.63 16.95
N VAL A 203 8.69 14.12 15.73
CA VAL A 203 7.97 14.67 14.53
C VAL A 203 7.16 13.64 13.73
N PHE A 204 7.58 12.37 13.65
CA PHE A 204 6.85 11.38 12.85
C PHE A 204 5.79 10.64 13.67
N ALA A 205 4.53 11.04 13.52
CA ALA A 205 3.36 10.33 14.03
C ALA A 205 2.57 9.73 12.85
N PRO A 206 2.89 8.49 12.41
CA PRO A 206 2.09 7.83 11.39
C PRO A 206 0.66 7.74 11.92
N LYS A 207 -0.32 8.07 11.06
CA LYS A 207 -1.74 8.00 11.36
C LYS A 207 -2.38 7.06 10.36
N GLY A 208 -2.95 5.96 10.87
CA GLY A 208 -3.80 5.06 10.11
C GLY A 208 -5.05 5.74 9.54
N ASN A 209 -5.70 5.08 8.58
CA ASN A 209 -6.97 5.56 8.05
C ASN A 209 -8.07 5.47 9.13
N SER A 210 -8.80 6.57 9.28
CA SER A 210 -9.99 6.70 10.11
C SER A 210 -11.28 6.49 9.30
N HIS A 211 -11.19 6.38 7.96
CA HIS A 211 -12.32 6.00 7.10
C HIS A 211 -11.86 5.38 5.76
N PRO A 212 -12.61 4.42 5.17
CA PRO A 212 -12.38 3.93 3.80
C PRO A 212 -12.23 4.98 2.69
N TRP A 213 -12.85 6.17 2.81
CA TRP A 213 -12.71 7.23 1.79
C TRP A 213 -11.41 8.02 1.87
N GLU A 214 -10.59 7.79 2.89
CA GLU A 214 -9.25 8.37 2.91
C GLU A 214 -8.37 7.59 1.92
N ASP A 215 -7.90 8.30 0.89
CA ASP A 215 -6.99 7.78 -0.12
C ASP A 215 -5.55 7.87 0.38
N PHE A 216 -4.96 6.70 0.67
CA PHE A 216 -3.59 6.58 1.14
C PHE A 216 -2.58 6.40 -0.01
N THR A 217 -3.04 6.32 -1.26
CA THR A 217 -2.16 6.26 -2.44
C THR A 217 -1.05 7.33 -2.43
N PRO A 218 -1.32 8.63 -2.18
CA PRO A 218 -0.25 9.63 -2.13
C PRO A 218 0.77 9.39 -1.01
N VAL A 219 0.34 8.87 0.14
CA VAL A 219 1.21 8.53 1.28
C VAL A 219 2.16 7.40 0.88
N PHE A 220 1.59 6.30 0.39
CA PHE A 220 2.32 5.10 0.01
C PHE A 220 3.27 5.34 -1.17
N LEU A 221 2.80 6.02 -2.22
CA LEU A 221 3.65 6.35 -3.37
C LEU A 221 4.71 7.39 -3.00
N GLY A 222 4.46 8.29 -2.05
CA GLY A 222 5.47 9.20 -1.51
C GLY A 222 6.66 8.43 -0.90
N HIS A 223 6.37 7.45 -0.05
CA HIS A 223 7.40 6.54 0.48
C HIS A 223 8.09 5.75 -0.64
N ALA A 224 7.33 5.06 -1.48
CA ALA A 224 7.91 4.18 -2.49
C ALA A 224 8.79 4.95 -3.50
N LYS A 225 8.34 6.11 -4.01
CA LYS A 225 9.14 6.94 -4.92
C LYS A 225 10.41 7.45 -4.26
N LEU A 226 10.34 7.84 -2.98
CA LEU A 226 11.52 8.27 -2.23
C LEU A 226 12.50 7.11 -1.99
N TYR A 227 11.99 5.90 -1.74
CA TYR A 227 12.80 4.68 -1.63
C TYR A 227 13.58 4.42 -2.92
N ILE A 228 12.91 4.43 -4.08
CA ILE A 228 13.57 4.22 -5.39
C ILE A 228 14.67 5.26 -5.62
N LEU A 229 14.40 6.52 -5.27
CA LEU A 229 15.39 7.59 -5.41
C LEU A 229 16.57 7.41 -4.45
N ALA A 230 16.31 7.01 -3.21
CA ALA A 230 17.34 6.71 -2.22
C ALA A 230 18.22 5.53 -2.66
N ASP A 231 17.64 4.44 -3.13
CA ASP A 231 18.36 3.27 -3.65
C ASP A 231 19.22 3.63 -4.87
N LYS A 232 18.62 4.34 -5.86
CA LYS A 232 19.31 4.79 -7.07
C LYS A 232 20.59 5.59 -6.78
N TYR A 233 20.56 6.41 -5.72
CA TYR A 233 21.71 7.23 -5.31
C TYR A 233 22.46 6.66 -4.10
N CYS A 234 22.17 5.42 -3.70
CA CYS A 234 22.80 4.71 -2.58
C CYS A 234 22.76 5.51 -1.25
N ILE A 235 21.64 6.15 -0.96
CA ILE A 235 21.39 6.87 0.29
C ILE A 235 20.81 5.87 1.30
N LEU A 236 21.63 4.91 1.73
CA LEU A 236 21.19 3.79 2.56
C LEU A 236 20.43 4.22 3.82
N PRO A 237 20.87 5.25 4.59
CA PRO A 237 20.13 5.67 5.79
C PRO A 237 18.74 6.24 5.47
N LEU A 238 18.54 6.81 4.29
CA LEU A 238 17.21 7.26 3.85
C LEU A 238 16.36 6.07 3.42
N ALA A 239 16.92 5.11 2.69
CA ALA A 239 16.20 3.90 2.29
C ALA A 239 15.68 3.14 3.53
N ASP A 240 16.51 2.97 4.56
CA ASP A 240 16.12 2.35 5.83
C ASP A 240 15.04 3.14 6.56
N LEU A 241 15.18 4.47 6.63
CA LEU A 241 14.16 5.34 7.21
C LEU A 241 12.83 5.22 6.45
N VAL A 242 12.87 5.12 5.13
CA VAL A 242 11.65 4.96 4.32
C VAL A 242 10.95 3.64 4.59
N LEU A 243 11.71 2.54 4.65
CA LEU A 243 11.14 1.23 4.98
C LEU A 243 10.52 1.22 6.38
N PHE A 244 11.19 1.82 7.37
CA PHE A 244 10.64 1.99 8.71
C PHE A 244 9.33 2.79 8.69
N LYS A 245 9.31 4.00 8.11
CA LYS A 245 8.12 4.85 8.11
C LYS A 245 6.96 4.22 7.35
N LEU A 246 7.24 3.56 6.22
CA LEU A 246 6.23 2.86 5.45
C LEU A 246 5.66 1.67 6.23
N GLU A 247 6.52 0.86 6.87
CA GLU A 247 6.09 -0.25 7.72
C GLU A 247 5.16 0.25 8.84
N THR A 248 5.55 1.30 9.56
CA THR A 248 4.74 1.83 10.67
C THR A 248 3.42 2.43 10.17
N THR A 249 3.41 3.00 8.97
CA THR A 249 2.18 3.50 8.34
C THR A 249 1.26 2.34 7.96
N LEU A 250 1.79 1.27 7.36
CA LEU A 250 1.04 0.07 6.99
C LEU A 250 0.50 -0.66 8.21
N ALA A 251 1.26 -0.73 9.31
CA ALA A 251 0.84 -1.35 10.57
C ALA A 251 -0.40 -0.67 11.19
N GLN A 252 -0.64 0.60 10.89
CA GLN A 252 -1.84 1.33 11.33
C GLN A 252 -2.93 1.40 10.26
N PHE A 253 -2.66 0.94 9.04
CA PHE A 253 -3.61 0.99 7.94
C PHE A 253 -4.60 -0.18 8.01
N ASN A 254 -5.86 0.17 8.15
CA ASN A 254 -6.99 -0.75 8.13
C ASN A 254 -7.45 -0.95 6.67
N LEU A 255 -7.09 -2.10 6.12
CA LEU A 255 -7.46 -2.50 4.76
C LEU A 255 -8.90 -3.04 4.72
N CYS A 256 -9.67 -2.61 3.71
CA CYS A 256 -11.03 -3.04 3.41
C CYS A 256 -11.25 -3.07 1.88
N GLU A 257 -12.43 -3.49 1.43
CA GLU A 257 -12.74 -3.61 0.00
C GLU A 257 -12.64 -2.27 -0.73
N GLU A 258 -13.05 -1.18 -0.09
CA GLU A 258 -13.16 0.14 -0.71
C GLU A 258 -11.80 0.84 -0.87
N ASN A 259 -10.78 0.44 -0.10
CA ASN A 259 -9.45 1.05 -0.13
C ASN A 259 -8.34 0.10 -0.62
N ILE A 260 -8.69 -1.10 -1.11
CA ILE A 260 -7.72 -2.06 -1.66
C ILE A 260 -6.93 -1.50 -2.86
N SER A 261 -7.50 -0.52 -3.56
CA SER A 261 -6.80 0.19 -4.64
C SER A 261 -5.50 0.86 -4.15
N ASP A 262 -5.46 1.36 -2.92
CA ASP A 262 -4.32 2.10 -2.37
C ASP A 262 -3.09 1.19 -2.25
N VAL A 263 -3.31 -0.02 -1.72
CA VAL A 263 -2.26 -1.02 -1.58
C VAL A 263 -1.91 -1.64 -2.94
N THR A 264 -2.89 -1.82 -3.83
CA THR A 264 -2.66 -2.33 -5.19
C THR A 264 -1.75 -1.39 -5.98
N GLU A 265 -1.95 -0.08 -5.89
CA GLU A 265 -1.08 0.91 -6.52
C GLU A 265 0.34 0.89 -5.96
N LEU A 266 0.49 0.74 -4.64
CA LEU A 266 1.79 0.55 -4.00
C LEU A 266 2.51 -0.71 -4.51
N ILE A 267 1.80 -1.85 -4.61
CA ILE A 267 2.35 -3.10 -5.16
C ILE A 267 2.78 -2.91 -6.60
N ARG A 268 1.88 -2.37 -7.45
CA ARG A 268 2.13 -2.16 -8.88
C ARG A 268 3.38 -1.32 -9.10
N PHE A 269 3.48 -0.18 -8.42
CA PHE A 269 4.64 0.70 -8.49
C PHE A 269 5.91 0.00 -8.03
N SER A 270 5.87 -0.68 -6.87
CA SER A 270 7.05 -1.34 -6.30
C SER A 270 7.57 -2.44 -7.21
N TYR A 271 6.70 -3.24 -7.82
CA TYR A 271 7.08 -4.30 -8.75
C TYR A 271 7.62 -3.77 -10.09
N GLN A 272 7.22 -2.57 -10.50
CA GLN A 272 7.74 -1.93 -11.69
C GLN A 272 9.18 -1.41 -11.50
N TRP A 273 9.52 -0.92 -10.31
CA TRP A 273 10.75 -0.13 -10.10
C TRP A 273 11.84 -0.80 -9.25
N THR A 274 11.58 -1.96 -8.66
CA THR A 274 12.58 -2.70 -7.85
C THR A 274 12.94 -4.05 -8.50
N ARG A 275 13.82 -4.84 -7.88
CA ARG A 275 14.20 -6.19 -8.35
C ARG A 275 13.55 -7.29 -7.49
N PRO A 276 13.56 -8.57 -7.93
CA PRO A 276 13.20 -9.68 -7.04
C PRO A 276 14.05 -9.66 -5.76
N LYS A 277 13.42 -9.99 -4.61
CA LYS A 277 14.02 -9.97 -3.26
C LYS A 277 14.39 -8.59 -2.71
N ASP A 278 13.93 -7.52 -3.35
CA ASP A 278 14.06 -6.16 -2.84
C ASP A 278 13.32 -5.99 -1.50
N ALA A 279 13.88 -5.19 -0.59
CA ALA A 279 13.35 -5.00 0.75
C ALA A 279 11.96 -4.33 0.76
N LEU A 280 11.71 -3.40 -0.18
CA LEU A 280 10.40 -2.78 -0.33
C LEU A 280 9.34 -3.82 -0.74
N ARG A 281 9.65 -4.68 -1.71
CA ARG A 281 8.74 -5.77 -2.11
C ARG A 281 8.49 -6.73 -0.97
N LEU A 282 9.53 -7.09 -0.22
CA LEU A 282 9.42 -8.01 0.92
C LEU A 282 8.51 -7.43 2.01
N LEU A 283 8.67 -6.15 2.34
CA LEU A 283 7.83 -5.45 3.30
C LEU A 283 6.37 -5.47 2.86
N ILE A 284 6.08 -5.03 1.64
CA ILE A 284 4.71 -4.93 1.11
C ILE A 284 4.06 -6.31 1.04
N THR A 285 4.78 -7.31 0.52
CA THR A 285 4.24 -8.68 0.42
C THR A 285 3.95 -9.26 1.80
N THR A 286 4.81 -9.02 2.78
CA THR A 286 4.59 -9.52 4.15
C THR A 286 3.39 -8.83 4.80
N TYR A 287 3.21 -7.52 4.56
CA TYR A 287 2.02 -6.79 5.00
C TYR A 287 0.75 -7.39 4.38
N VAL A 288 0.67 -7.45 3.04
CA VAL A 288 -0.51 -7.94 2.30
C VAL A 288 -0.92 -9.33 2.77
N VAL A 289 0.04 -10.23 2.89
CA VAL A 289 -0.20 -11.60 3.35
C VAL A 289 -0.67 -11.65 4.80
N SER A 290 -0.32 -10.66 5.64
CA SER A 290 -0.76 -10.60 7.04
C SER A 290 -2.16 -10.02 7.26
N VAL A 291 -2.74 -9.32 6.26
CA VAL A 291 -4.02 -8.62 6.37
C VAL A 291 -5.16 -9.22 5.55
N ILE A 292 -4.87 -10.04 4.52
CA ILE A 292 -5.90 -10.75 3.75
C ILE A 292 -6.31 -12.01 4.54
N HIS A 293 -7.16 -11.85 5.57
CA HIS A 293 -7.63 -12.92 6.45
C HIS A 293 -9.03 -12.69 6.99
#